data_AF-A0A364Y2V2-F1
#
_entry.id   AF-A0A364Y2V2-F1
#
_cell.length_a   1.000
_cell.length_b   1.000
_cell.length_c   1.000
_cell.angle_alpha   90.00
_cell.angle_beta   90.00
_cell.angle_gamma   90.00
#
_symmetry.space_group_name_H-M   'P 1'
#
loop_
_entity.id
_entity.type
_entity.pdbx_description
1 polymer ?
#
loop_
_entity_poly.entity_id
_entity_poly.type
_entity_poly.pdbx_seq_one_letter_code
_entity_poly.pdbx_strand_id
1 'polypeptide(L)' 'MSLEKQIKFLKRKGIGLGTRLKDGRKIYIYMVNDLFVEVHYQNDNSEEPAEKLNMITGLMNLTQYLERDFRATF' A
#
# COMPACT_ATOMS: atom_id res chain seq x y z
N MET A 1 -13.37 -9.92 -2.93
CA MET A 1 -13.21 -9.68 -1.47
C MET A 1 -13.64 -8.23 -1.20
N SER A 2 -14.39 -7.93 -0.14
CA SER A 2 -14.84 -6.54 0.12
C SER A 2 -13.69 -5.64 0.59
N LEU A 3 -13.82 -4.33 0.37
CA LEU A 3 -12.82 -3.33 0.79
C LEU A 3 -12.53 -3.42 2.29
N GLU A 4 -13.56 -3.50 3.14
CA GLU A 4 -13.39 -3.66 4.59
C GLU A 4 -12.56 -4.91 4.96
N LYS A 5 -12.77 -6.03 4.26
CA LYS A 5 -12.00 -7.26 4.48
C LYS A 5 -10.54 -7.07 4.05
N GLN A 6 -10.28 -6.35 2.95
CA GLN A 6 -8.93 -6.01 2.51
C GLN A 6 -8.21 -5.12 3.52
N ILE A 7 -8.89 -4.09 4.04
CA ILE A 7 -8.35 -3.18 5.04
C ILE A 7 -8.09 -3.89 6.36
N LYS A 8 -9.01 -4.73 6.82
CA LYS A 8 -8.81 -5.55 8.02
C LYS A 8 -7.64 -6.51 7.87
N PHE A 9 -7.47 -7.10 6.69
CA PHE A 9 -6.31 -7.92 6.40
C PHE A 9 -5.02 -7.09 6.42
N LEU A 10 -5.01 -5.92 5.79
CA LEU A 10 -3.88 -5.00 5.73
C LEU A 10 -3.47 -4.51 7.12
N LYS A 11 -4.41 -4.09 7.98
CA LYS A 11 -4.14 -3.69 9.37
C LYS A 11 -3.57 -4.84 10.21
N ARG A 12 -3.94 -6.10 9.90
CA ARG A 12 -3.50 -7.29 10.67
C ARG A 12 -2.16 -7.86 10.20
N LYS A 13 -1.86 -7.77 8.91
CA LYS A 13 -0.73 -8.46 8.28
C LYS A 13 0.27 -7.53 7.59
N GLY A 14 -0.15 -6.32 7.25
CA GLY A 14 0.71 -5.31 6.66
C GLY A 14 1.46 -4.51 7.70
N ILE A 15 2.53 -3.87 7.25
CA ILE A 15 3.36 -2.93 8.00
C ILE A 15 2.97 -1.53 7.53
N GLY A 16 2.59 -0.65 8.46
CA GLY A 16 2.38 0.76 8.17
C GLY A 16 3.73 1.44 7.91
N LEU A 17 3.91 1.99 6.71
CA LEU A 17 5.14 2.70 6.34
C LEU A 17 5.09 4.19 6.66
N GLY A 18 3.89 4.71 6.90
CA GLY A 18 3.66 6.10 7.26
C GLY A 18 2.55 6.73 6.44
N THR A 19 2.55 8.06 6.38
CA THR A 19 1.50 8.83 5.71
C THR A 19 2.12 9.91 4.85
N ARG A 20 1.52 10.18 3.69
CA ARG A 20 1.89 11.31 2.83
C ARG A 20 0.71 12.25 2.64
N LEU A 21 0.99 13.53 2.47
CA LEU A 21 0.01 14.52 2.04
C LEU A 21 0.08 14.66 0.52
N LYS A 22 -1.07 14.58 -0.14
CA LYS A 22 -1.19 14.79 -1.59
C LYS A 22 -2.52 15.47 -1.88
N ASP A 23 -2.49 16.58 -2.60
CA ASP A 23 -3.69 17.35 -2.98
C ASP A 23 -4.60 17.69 -1.78
N GLY A 24 -3.98 17.97 -0.62
CA GLY A 24 -4.70 18.26 0.63
C GLY A 24 -5.28 17.04 1.37
N ARG A 25 -5.12 15.82 0.84
CA ARG A 25 -5.56 14.57 1.46
C ARG A 25 -4.41 13.80 2.08
N LYS A 26 -4.68 13.10 3.18
CA LYS A 26 -3.73 12.25 3.88
C LYS A 26 -3.88 10.81 3.39
N ILE A 27 -2.82 10.30 2.78
CA ILE A 27 -2.77 8.94 2.25
C ILE A 27 -1.92 8.10 3.18
N TYR A 28 -2.44 6.94 3.57
CA TYR A 28 -1.73 5.99 4.43
C TYR A 28 -1.09 4.92 3.56
N ILE A 29 0.20 4.69 3.78
CA ILE A 29 0.98 3.73 3.00
C ILE A 29 1.23 2.51 3.86
N TYR A 30 0.95 1.34 3.30
CA TYR A 30 1.19 0.04 3.91
C TYR A 30 1.99 -0.83 2.95
N MET A 31 2.79 -1.72 3.52
CA MET A 31 3.43 -2.82 2.82
C MET A 31 2.86 -4.14 3.34
N VAL A 32 2.50 -5.06 2.45
CA VAL A 32 2.10 -6.41 2.83
C VAL A 32 2.78 -7.41 1.92
N ASN A 33 3.61 -8.28 2.51
CA ASN A 33 4.65 -9.00 1.76
C ASN A 33 5.46 -8.00 0.95
N ASP A 34 5.53 -8.14 -0.38
CA ASP A 34 6.28 -7.24 -1.27
C ASP A 34 5.37 -6.25 -2.03
N LEU A 35 4.10 -6.14 -1.61
CA LEU A 35 3.12 -5.24 -2.22
C LEU A 35 2.98 -3.96 -1.41
N PHE A 36 3.10 -2.83 -2.10
CA PHE A 36 2.86 -1.51 -1.54
C PHE A 36 1.44 -1.05 -1.85
N VAL A 37 0.76 -0.54 -0.83
CA VAL A 37 -0.66 -0.20 -0.87
C VAL A 37 -0.87 1.19 -0.29
N GLU A 38 -1.66 2.00 -0.98
CA GLU A 38 -2.15 3.29 -0.53
C GLU A 38 -3.61 3.16 -0.12
N VAL A 39 -3.94 3.68 1.05
CA VAL A 39 -5.30 3.71 1.58
C VAL A 39 -5.72 5.15 1.85
N HIS A 40 -6.90 5.49 1.35
CA HIS A 40 -7.61 6.71 1.66
C HIS A 40 -8.71 6.39 2.65
N TYR A 41 -8.73 7.11 3.77
CA TYR A 41 -9.74 6.96 4.79
C TYR A 41 -10.66 8.18 4.81
N GLN A 42 -11.90 7.99 5.25
CA GLN A 42 -12.81 9.09 5.49
C GLN A 42 -12.20 10.05 6.51
N ASN A 43 -12.38 11.36 6.26
CA ASN A 43 -11.83 12.44 7.09
C ASN A 43 -10.32 12.31 7.35
N ASP A 44 -9.58 11.61 6.47
CA ASP A 44 -8.14 11.43 6.59
C ASP A 44 -7.69 10.73 7.90
N ASN A 45 -8.60 9.98 8.52
CA ASN A 45 -8.42 9.30 9.81
C ASN A 45 -8.40 7.77 9.64
N SER A 46 -7.31 7.10 10.05
CA SER A 46 -7.18 5.64 9.93
C SER A 46 -8.19 4.83 10.74
N GLU A 47 -8.85 5.42 11.74
CA GLU A 47 -9.89 4.76 12.54
C GLU A 47 -11.26 4.76 11.87
N GLU A 48 -11.44 5.57 10.83
CA GLU A 48 -12.66 5.65 10.05
C GLU A 48 -12.67 4.60 8.92
N PRO A 49 -13.83 4.36 8.26
CA PRO A 49 -13.90 3.51 7.08
C PRO A 49 -12.98 3.98 5.95
N ALA A 50 -12.39 3.02 5.23
CA ALA A 50 -11.60 3.33 4.04
C ALA A 50 -12.53 3.68 2.86
N GLU A 51 -12.21 4.76 2.16
CA GLU A 51 -12.88 5.18 0.93
C GLU A 51 -12.30 4.43 -0.28
N LYS A 52 -10.97 4.25 -0.30
CA LYS A 52 -10.25 3.72 -1.45
C LYS A 52 -8.98 2.99 -1.02
N LEU A 53 -8.66 1.93 -1.75
CA LEU A 53 -7.39 1.21 -1.64
C LEU A 53 -6.80 1.06 -3.04
N ASN A 54 -5.54 1.46 -3.23
CA ASN A 54 -4.81 1.31 -4.48
C ASN A 54 -3.48 0.62 -4.24
N MET A 55 -3.11 -0.32 -5.12
CA MET A 55 -1.76 -0.87 -5.12
C MET A 55 -0.81 0.05 -5.89
N ILE A 56 0.39 0.27 -5.36
CA ILE A 56 1.45 1.02 -6.04
C ILE A 56 2.16 0.09 -7.02
N THR A 57 1.62 -0.03 -8.23
CA THR A 57 2.15 -0.92 -9.27
C THR A 57 3.56 -0.53 -9.73
N GLY A 58 3.92 0.76 -9.67
CA GLY A 58 5.26 1.24 -10.05
C GLY A 58 6.39 0.63 -9.23
N LEU A 59 6.19 0.46 -7.91
CA LEU A 59 7.18 -0.19 -7.04
C LEU A 59 7.28 -1.70 -7.30
N MET A 60 6.17 -2.33 -7.68
CA MET A 60 6.16 -3.75 -8.06
C MET A 60 6.99 -3.97 -9.34
N ASN A 61 6.84 -3.10 -10.33
CA ASN A 61 7.62 -3.16 -11.57
C ASN A 61 9.13 -2.93 -11.30
N LEU A 62 9.47 -1.99 -10.41
CA LEU A 62 10.85 -1.77 -10.00
C LEU A 62 11.43 -3.01 -9.31
N THR A 63 10.68 -3.62 -8.40
CA THR A 63 11.10 -4.84 -7.68
C THR A 63 11.36 -5.98 -8.67
N GLN A 64 10.44 -6.23 -9.60
CA GLN A 64 10.60 -7.26 -10.64
C GLN A 64 11.81 -6.99 -11.55
N TYR A 65 12.05 -5.74 -11.90
CA TYR A 65 13.23 -5.36 -12.68
C TYR A 65 14.52 -5.70 -11.92
N LEU A 66 14.62 -5.31 -10.65
CA LEU A 66 15.80 -5.55 -9.81
C LEU A 66 16.03 -7.05 -9.59
N GLU A 67 14.97 -7.84 -9.34
CA GLU A 67 15.08 -9.29 -9.21
C GLU A 67 15.59 -9.95 -10.49
N ARG A 68 15.11 -9.51 -11.65
CA ARG A 68 15.56 -10.03 -12.94
C ARG A 68 17.03 -9.73 -13.18
N ASP A 69 17.46 -8.50 -12.91
CA ASP A 69 18.84 -8.06 -13.11
C ASP A 69 19.80 -8.78 -12.14
N PHE A 70 19.36 -8.96 -10.89
CA PHE A 70 20.10 -9.73 -9.89
C PHE A 70 20.30 -11.18 -10.33
N ARG A 71 19.23 -11.88 -10.75
CA ARG A 71 19.31 -13.28 -11.26
C ARG A 71 20.12 -13.43 -12.55
N ALA A 72 20.23 -12.36 -13.35
CA ALA A 72 21.05 -12.37 -14.56
C ALA A 72 22.54 -12.19 -14.25
N THR A 73 22.85 -11.56 -13.11
CA THR A 73 24.22 -11.20 -12.71
C THR A 73 24.84 -12.20 -11.73
N PHE A 74 24.02 -12.87 -10.91
CA PHE A 74 24.43 -13.79 -9.84
C PHE A 74 23.70 -15.13 -9.95
#